data_AF-A0A920RDU3-F1
#
_entry.id   AF-A0A920RDU3-F1
#
_cell.length_a   1.000
_cell.length_b   1.000
_cell.length_c   1.000
_cell.angle_alpha   90.00
_cell.angle_beta   90.00
_cell.angle_gamma   90.00
#
_symmetry.space_group_name_H-M   'P 1'
#
loop_
_entity.id
_entity.type
_entity.pdbx_description
1 polymer ?
#
loop_
_entity_poly.entity_id
_entity_poly.type
_entity_poly.pdbx_seq_one_letter_code
_entity_poly.pdbx_strand_id
1 'polypeptide(L)'
;MLSVDLVILDFDGVLTDNRVYVFQDGREAVVCHRGDGWGIGLLRAAQIELLILSTETNPVVSERAKKLILIVYRDAVIRPQR
;
A
#
# COMPACT_ATOMS: atom_id res chain seq x y z
N MET A 1 13.76 -15.66 18.20
CA MET A 1 13.58 -14.78 17.03
C MET A 1 12.10 -14.42 16.98
N LEU A 2 11.75 -13.16 16.74
CA LEU A 2 10.34 -12.79 16.57
C LEU A 2 9.83 -13.37 15.24
N SER A 3 8.75 -14.13 15.27
CA SER A 3 8.02 -14.55 14.07
C SER A 3 7.09 -13.42 13.65
N VAL A 4 7.19 -13.01 12.38
CA VAL A 4 6.27 -12.03 11.80
C VAL A 4 5.32 -12.81 10.91
N ASP A 5 4.05 -12.83 11.28
CA ASP A 5 3.02 -13.55 10.54
C ASP A 5 2.26 -12.62 9.56
N LEU A 6 2.26 -11.31 9.82
CA LEU A 6 1.55 -10.29 9.05
C LEU A 6 2.36 -8.99 8.92
N VAL A 7 2.36 -8.41 7.73
CA VAL A 7 2.88 -7.06 7.43
C VAL A 7 1.76 -6.19 6.88
N ILE A 8 1.48 -5.08 7.57
CA ILE A 8 0.53 -4.06 7.14
C ILE A 8 1.33 -2.86 6.63
N LEU A 9 1.05 -2.44 5.40
CA LEU A 9 1.74 -1.33 4.74
C LEU A 9 0.77 -0.15 4.60
N ASP A 10 1.23 1.04 4.98
CA ASP A 10 0.61 2.27 4.46
C ASP A 10 0.94 2.42 2.96
N PHE A 11 0.26 3.34 2.29
CA PHE A 11 0.47 3.62 0.88
C PHE A 11 1.32 4.88 0.66
N ASP A 12 0.77 6.06 0.93
CA ASP A 12 1.45 7.32 0.63
C ASP A 12 2.61 7.57 1.57
N GLY A 13 3.80 7.75 1.00
CA GLY A 13 5.05 7.90 1.75
C GLY A 13 5.66 6.59 2.26
N VAL A 14 5.03 5.44 2.00
CA VAL A 14 5.60 4.11 2.25
C VAL A 14 5.84 3.33 0.96
N LEU A 15 4.79 3.13 0.16
CA LEU A 15 4.88 2.51 -1.17
C LEU A 15 5.02 3.54 -2.30
N THR A 16 5.02 4.83 -1.93
CA THR A 16 5.28 5.97 -2.80
C THR A 16 6.36 6.85 -2.19
N ASP A 17 6.92 7.77 -2.97
CA ASP A 17 7.86 8.79 -2.48
C ASP A 17 7.17 10.01 -1.86
N ASN A 18 5.90 9.84 -1.43
CA ASN A 18 5.02 10.86 -0.85
C ASN A 18 4.76 12.07 -1.77
N ARG A 19 5.02 11.94 -3.07
CA ARG A 19 4.73 12.97 -4.08
C ARG A 19 3.49 12.59 -4.89
N VAL A 20 2.71 13.60 -5.22
CA VAL A 20 1.53 13.48 -6.07
C VAL A 20 1.71 14.40 -7.28
N TYR A 21 1.55 13.85 -8.48
CA TYR A 21 1.37 14.64 -9.69
C TYR A 21 -0.10 14.99 -9.84
N VAL A 22 -0.42 16.28 -9.89
CA VAL A 22 -1.77 16.78 -10.14
C VAL A 22 -1.86 17.30 -11.57
N PHE A 23 -2.78 16.75 -12.36
CA PHE A 23 -3.00 17.14 -13.75
C PHE A 23 -4.03 18.27 -13.86
N GLN A 24 -4.06 18.98 -14.99
CA GLN A 24 -4.98 20.11 -15.20
C GLN A 24 -6.47 19.72 -15.16
N ASP A 25 -6.79 18.44 -15.37
CA ASP A 25 -8.14 17.88 -15.29
C ASP A 25 -8.50 17.37 -13.88
N GLY A 26 -7.64 17.61 -12.89
CA GLY A 26 -7.84 17.20 -11.50
C GLY A 26 -7.52 15.73 -11.22
N ARG A 27 -7.06 14.96 -12.21
CA ARG A 27 -6.53 13.61 -11.94
C ARG A 27 -5.22 13.71 -11.17
N GLU A 28 -4.92 12.64 -10.45
CA GLU A 28 -3.67 12.49 -9.73
C GLU A 28 -2.94 11.21 -10.12
N ALA A 29 -1.62 11.23 -10.04
CA ALA A 29 -0.79 10.03 -10.12
C ALA A 29 0.32 10.08 -9.07
N VAL A 30 0.75 8.89 -8.65
CA VAL A 30 1.87 8.69 -7.71
C VAL A 30 2.97 7.86 -8.36
N VAL A 31 4.18 7.92 -7.81
CA VAL A 31 5.30 7.06 -8.21
C VAL A 31 5.47 5.95 -7.18
N CYS A 32 5.41 4.70 -7.63
CA CYS A 32 5.79 3.54 -6.80
C CYS A 32 7.12 2.95 -7.27
N HIS A 33 7.82 2.27 -6.38
CA HIS A 33 9.07 1.61 -6.71
C HIS A 33 8.85 0.15 -7.17
N ARG A 34 9.60 -0.29 -8.18
CA ARG A 34 9.48 -1.67 -8.70
C ARG A 34 10.11 -2.71 -7.77
N GLY A 35 11.16 -2.33 -7.05
CA GLY A 35 11.82 -3.20 -6.08
C GLY A 35 10.88 -3.66 -4.97
N ASP A 36 9.90 -2.83 -4.58
CA ASP A 36 8.93 -3.18 -3.54
C ASP A 36 8.07 -4.36 -3.97
N GLY A 37 7.72 -4.44 -5.26
CA GLY A 37 7.00 -5.59 -5.80
C GLY A 37 7.80 -6.90 -5.70
N TRP A 38 9.11 -6.83 -5.85
CA TRP A 38 9.99 -7.98 -5.64
C TRP A 38 10.07 -8.36 -4.15
N GLY A 39 10.26 -7.38 -3.26
CA GLY A 39 10.27 -7.60 -1.81
C GLY A 39 8.97 -8.21 -1.28
N ILE A 40 7.83 -7.69 -1.74
CA ILE A 40 6.50 -8.24 -1.44
C ILE A 40 6.37 -9.69 -1.94
N GLY A 41 6.93 -9.99 -3.12
CA GLY A 41 6.99 -11.34 -3.64
C GLY A 41 7.78 -12.30 -2.73
N LEU A 42 8.91 -11.85 -2.18
CA LEU A 42 9.70 -12.62 -1.23
C LEU A 42 8.96 -12.86 0.08
N LEU A 43 8.31 -11.84 0.64
CA LEU A 43 7.51 -11.96 1.87
C LEU A 43 6.35 -12.96 1.69
N ARG A 44 5.68 -12.92 0.54
CA ARG A 44 4.65 -13.90 0.20
C ARG A 44 5.21 -15.32 0.07
N ALA A 45 6.38 -15.48 -0.56
CA ALA A 45 7.04 -16.78 -0.68
C ALA A 45 7.45 -17.35 0.70
N ALA A 46 7.73 -16.47 1.65
CA ALA A 46 7.95 -16.81 3.06
C ALA A 46 6.64 -17.02 3.86
N GLN A 47 5.48 -17.06 3.18
CA GLN A 47 4.16 -17.27 3.78
C GLN A 47 3.74 -16.20 4.80
N ILE A 48 4.26 -14.98 4.66
CA ILE A 48 3.87 -13.83 5.47
C ILE A 48 2.64 -13.18 4.83
N GLU A 49 1.59 -12.95 5.62
CA GLU A 49 0.40 -12.25 5.16
C GLU A 49 0.71 -10.77 4.93
N LEU A 50 0.10 -10.18 3.89
CA LEU A 50 0.38 -8.81 3.46
C LEU A 50 -0.91 -8.09 3.08
N LEU A 51 -1.09 -6.87 3.57
CA LEU A 51 -2.18 -5.99 3.17
C LEU A 51 -1.75 -4.52 3.17
N ILE A 52 -2.47 -3.70 2.41
CA ILE A 52 -2.37 -2.24 2.44
C ILE A 52 -3.50 -1.68 3.31
N LEU A 53 -3.18 -0.77 4.21
CA LEU A 53 -4.13 -0.01 5.01
C LEU A 53 -3.92 1.47 4.71
N SER A 54 -4.92 2.15 4.17
CA SER A 54 -4.76 3.56 3.79
C SER A 54 -6.05 4.37 4.01
N THR A 55 -5.90 5.64 4.33
CA THR A 55 -7.01 6.61 4.31
C THR A 55 -7.22 7.24 2.93
N GLU A 56 -6.35 6.94 1.96
CA GLU A 56 -6.44 7.49 0.61
C GLU A 56 -7.67 6.90 -0.11
N THR A 57 -8.46 7.80 -0.68
CA THR A 57 -9.70 7.49 -1.40
C THR A 57 -9.45 7.31 -2.89
N ASN A 58 -8.37 7.90 -3.41
CA ASN A 58 -7.95 7.82 -4.80
C ASN A 58 -7.79 6.35 -5.23
N PRO A 59 -8.37 5.92 -6.37
CA PRO A 59 -8.31 4.54 -6.83
C PRO A 59 -6.89 4.03 -7.12
N VAL A 60 -5.89 4.92 -7.22
CA VAL A 60 -4.49 4.54 -7.49
C VAL A 60 -3.95 3.52 -6.48
N VAL A 61 -4.34 3.61 -5.21
CA VAL A 61 -3.96 2.66 -4.16
C VAL A 61 -4.47 1.25 -4.49
N SER A 62 -5.75 1.15 -4.87
CA SER A 62 -6.40 -0.11 -5.23
C SER A 62 -5.80 -0.74 -6.48
N GLU A 63 -5.52 0.06 -7.51
CA GLU A 63 -4.89 -0.43 -8.74
C GLU A 63 -3.48 -0.95 -8.48
N ARG A 64 -2.72 -0.26 -7.63
CA ARG A 64 -1.40 -0.73 -7.22
C ARG A 64 -1.47 -2.00 -6.37
N ALA A 65 -2.38 -2.06 -5.40
CA ALA A 65 -2.62 -3.24 -4.57
C ALA A 65 -2.96 -4.47 -5.43
N LYS A 66 -3.87 -4.30 -6.41
CA LYS A 66 -4.24 -5.34 -7.37
C LYS A 66 -3.04 -5.83 -8.18
N LYS A 67 -2.19 -4.92 -8.68
CA LYS A 67 -0.96 -5.30 -9.39
C LYS A 67 0.01 -6.10 -8.51
N LEU A 68 0.07 -5.78 -7.23
CA LEU A 68 0.90 -6.44 -6.24
C LEU A 68 0.24 -7.71 -5.66
N ILE A 69 -1.02 -7.98 -5.98
CA ILE A 69 -1.83 -9.09 -5.43
C ILE A 69 -1.92 -8.95 -3.89
N LEU A 70 -2.28 -7.76 -3.44
CA LEU A 70 -2.50 -7.44 -2.03
C LEU A 70 -3.96 -7.06 -1.79
N ILE A 71 -4.47 -7.43 -0.62
CA ILE A 71 -5.72 -6.89 -0.10
C ILE A 71 -5.47 -5.44 0.30
N VAL A 72 -6.44 -4.56 0.04
CA VAL A 72 -6.41 -3.16 0.48
C VAL A 72 -7.66 -2.84 1.30
N TYR A 73 -7.45 -2.27 2.48
CA TYR A 73 -8.49 -1.64 3.28
C TYR A 73 -8.34 -0.13 3.16
N ARG A 74 -9.33 0.52 2.54
CA ARG A 74 -9.41 1.97 2.39
C ARG A 74 -10.35 2.56 3.45
N ASP A 75 -10.29 3.88 3.62
CA ASP A 75 -11.11 4.61 4.60
C ASP A 75 -10.93 4.10 6.03
N ALA A 76 -9.75 3.57 6.34
CA ALA A 76 -9.44 3.05 7.65
C ALA A 76 -9.34 4.19 8.66
N VAL A 77 -10.47 4.56 9.25
CA VAL A 77 -10.50 5.42 10.43
C VAL A 77 -10.03 4.56 11.60
N ILE A 78 -8.74 4.61 11.91
CA ILE A 78 -8.23 4.08 13.18
C ILE A 78 -8.79 4.97 14.29
N ARG A 79 -9.99 4.66 14.78
CA ARG A 79 -10.49 5.26 16.01
C ARG A 79 -9.64 4.68 17.14
N PRO A 80 -8.91 5.51 17.92
CA PRO A 80 -8.25 5.00 19.10
C PRO A 80 -9.34 4.41 20.01
N GLN A 81 -9.26 3.10 20.29
CA GLN A 81 -10.08 2.53 21.35
C GLN A 81 -9.57 3.14 22.66
N ARG A 82 -10.37 4.05 23.22
CA ARG A 82 -10.33 4.36 24.65
C ARG A 82 -11.20 3.36 25.38
#